data_AF-A0A3S9WAA5-F1
#
_entry.id   AF-A0A3S9WAA5-F1
#
_cell.length_a   1.000
_cell.length_b   1.000
_cell.length_c   1.000
_cell.angle_alpha   90.00
_cell.angle_beta   90.00
_cell.angle_gamma   90.00
#
_symmetry.space_group_name_H-M   'P 1'
#
loop_
_entity.id
_entity.type
_entity.pdbx_description
1 polymer ?
#
loop_
_entity_poly.entity_id
_entity_poly.type
_entity_poly.pdbx_seq_one_letter_code
_entity_poly.pdbx_strand_id
1 'polypeptide(L)'
;MTDEPAIDPASMYEQMGGHAAFVRLVDVFYAGVAGDDVLRPMYPEEDLGPAKERLTGFLEQYWGGPTAYSRERGHPRLRMRHMPFHVDPEARDRWLLHMRAGVDALALPPLLEATLWDYLERAAHAMVNTFEPRGIGPQSGGRDDAAAAASLPLTIRRAPDAP
;
A
#
# COMPACT_ATOMS: atom_id res chain seq x y z
N MET A 1 17.72 15.76 22.14
CA MET A 1 17.63 14.29 22.27
C MET A 1 16.22 14.04 22.76
N THR A 2 15.28 13.81 21.83
CA THR A 2 13.88 13.60 22.20
C THR A 2 13.80 12.28 22.93
N ASP A 3 13.45 12.33 24.21
CA ASP A 3 13.26 11.17 25.07
C ASP A 3 12.13 10.32 24.45
N GLU A 4 12.48 9.16 23.91
CA GLU A 4 11.48 8.22 23.42
C GLU A 4 10.83 7.62 24.66
N PRO A 5 9.49 7.73 24.81
CA PRO A 5 8.84 7.10 25.95
C PRO A 5 9.19 5.61 25.93
N ALA A 6 9.64 5.10 27.07
CA ALA A 6 9.97 3.69 27.21
C ALA A 6 8.77 2.84 26.77
N ILE A 7 9.05 1.81 25.96
CA ILE A 7 8.03 0.86 25.52
C ILE A 7 7.44 0.17 26.75
N ASP A 8 6.13 0.15 26.86
CA ASP A 8 5.43 -0.54 27.94
C ASP A 8 5.57 -2.06 27.74
N PRO A 9 6.15 -2.81 28.71
CA PRO A 9 6.21 -4.27 28.66
C PRO A 9 4.84 -4.95 28.56
N ALA A 10 3.76 -4.26 28.96
CA ALA A 10 2.39 -4.74 28.83
C ALA A 10 1.75 -4.40 27.47
N SER A 11 2.45 -3.69 26.58
CA SER A 11 1.93 -3.32 25.25
C SER A 11 1.58 -4.53 24.40
N MET A 12 0.63 -4.37 23.47
CA MET A 12 0.31 -5.41 22.49
C MET A 12 1.51 -5.72 21.60
N TYR A 13 2.35 -4.73 21.29
CA TYR A 13 3.61 -4.90 20.57
C TYR A 13 4.53 -5.92 21.25
N GLU A 14 4.79 -5.79 22.55
CA GLU A 14 5.61 -6.76 23.29
C GLU A 14 4.94 -8.14 23.37
N GLN A 15 3.62 -8.17 23.63
CA GLN A 15 2.85 -9.42 23.67
C GLN A 15 2.86 -10.19 22.33
N MET A 16 2.93 -9.48 21.20
CA MET A 16 3.05 -10.08 19.87
C MET A 16 4.48 -10.52 19.51
N GLY A 17 5.47 -10.26 20.36
CA GLY A 17 6.87 -10.64 20.16
C GLY A 17 7.77 -9.52 19.63
N GLY A 18 7.32 -8.27 19.71
CA GLY A 18 8.09 -7.07 19.42
C GLY A 18 8.62 -6.99 17.98
N HIS A 19 9.71 -6.25 17.78
CA HIS A 19 10.31 -5.95 16.49
C HIS A 19 10.53 -7.19 15.62
N ALA A 20 11.09 -8.25 16.20
CA ALA A 20 11.37 -9.49 15.47
C ALA A 20 10.09 -10.16 14.92
N ALA A 21 8.96 -10.01 15.60
CA ALA A 21 7.67 -10.50 15.10
C ALA A 21 7.17 -9.68 13.91
N PHE A 22 7.20 -8.35 14.00
CA PHE A 22 6.73 -7.49 12.91
C PHE A 22 7.64 -7.56 11.67
N VAL A 23 8.95 -7.64 11.84
CA VAL A 23 9.89 -7.91 10.74
C VAL A 23 9.54 -9.23 10.05
N ARG A 24 9.34 -10.32 10.81
CA ARG A 24 8.98 -11.62 10.25
C ARG A 24 7.65 -11.57 9.49
N LEU A 25 6.62 -10.96 10.07
CA LEU A 25 5.32 -10.79 9.42
C LEU A 25 5.47 -10.08 8.08
N VAL A 26 6.15 -8.95 8.09
CA VAL A 26 6.30 -8.08 6.91
C VAL A 26 7.19 -8.73 5.86
N ASP A 27 8.24 -9.47 6.26
CA ASP A 27 9.09 -10.20 5.33
C ASP A 27 8.34 -11.31 4.60
N VAL A 28 7.52 -12.10 5.32
CA VAL A 28 6.69 -13.14 4.71
C VAL A 28 5.65 -12.51 3.78
N PHE A 29 4.99 -11.44 4.22
CA PHE A 29 4.04 -10.69 3.41
C PHE A 29 4.66 -10.23 2.08
N TYR A 30 5.81 -9.54 2.13
CA TYR A 30 6.45 -9.02 0.92
C TYR A 30 7.13 -10.09 0.07
N ALA A 31 7.52 -11.24 0.63
CA ALA A 31 7.95 -12.39 -0.15
C ALA A 31 6.82 -12.93 -1.04
N GLY A 32 5.58 -12.94 -0.52
CA GLY A 32 4.39 -13.27 -1.29
C GLY A 32 4.06 -12.21 -2.35
N VAL A 33 4.06 -10.93 -1.97
CA VAL A 33 3.84 -9.79 -2.89
C VAL A 33 4.83 -9.79 -4.06
N ALA A 34 6.10 -10.17 -3.82
CA ALA A 34 7.13 -10.20 -4.85
C ALA A 34 6.79 -11.14 -6.03
N GLY A 35 6.01 -12.20 -5.76
CA GLY A 35 5.56 -13.18 -6.77
C GLY A 35 4.11 -13.00 -7.23
N ASP A 36 3.39 -11.99 -6.73
CA ASP A 36 1.99 -11.76 -7.05
C ASP A 36 1.85 -10.82 -8.26
N ASP A 37 1.29 -11.31 -9.36
CA ASP A 37 1.15 -10.54 -10.61
C ASP A 37 0.20 -9.35 -10.52
N VAL A 38 -0.65 -9.30 -9.48
CA VAL A 38 -1.62 -8.24 -9.23
C VAL A 38 -1.05 -7.19 -8.28
N LEU A 39 -0.34 -7.59 -7.23
CA LEU A 39 0.26 -6.64 -6.28
C LEU A 39 1.63 -6.13 -6.69
N ARG A 40 2.47 -6.95 -7.32
CA ARG A 40 3.84 -6.58 -7.72
C ARG A 40 3.91 -5.30 -8.55
N PRO A 41 3.00 -5.03 -9.51
CA PRO A 41 3.00 -3.78 -10.28
C PRO A 41 2.78 -2.50 -9.46
N MET A 42 2.26 -2.58 -8.23
CA MET A 42 2.15 -1.41 -7.33
C MET A 42 3.53 -0.86 -6.91
N TYR A 43 4.58 -1.66 -7.04
CA TYR A 43 5.93 -1.35 -6.58
C TYR A 43 6.84 -1.18 -7.80
N PRO A 44 7.02 0.04 -8.33
CA PRO A 44 7.82 0.24 -9.55
C PRO A 44 9.31 -0.07 -9.34
N GLU A 45 9.79 0.05 -8.11
CA GLU A 45 11.15 -0.31 -7.74
C GLU A 45 11.27 -1.85 -7.63
N GLU A 46 12.44 -2.38 -8.01
CA GLU A 46 12.75 -3.80 -7.80
C GLU A 46 12.94 -4.13 -6.32
N ASP A 47 13.51 -3.18 -5.58
CA ASP A 47 13.73 -3.30 -4.15
C ASP A 47 12.47 -2.94 -3.35
N LEU A 48 11.94 -3.94 -2.63
CA LEU A 48 10.80 -3.77 -1.73
C LEU A 48 11.24 -3.33 -0.31
N GLY A 49 12.54 -3.24 -0.03
CA GLY A 49 13.11 -2.87 1.27
C GLY A 49 12.48 -1.62 1.89
N PRO A 50 12.46 -0.47 1.17
CA PRO A 50 11.84 0.73 1.70
C PRO A 50 10.33 0.60 1.98
N ALA A 51 9.62 -0.29 1.27
CA ALA A 51 8.21 -0.56 1.51
C ALA A 51 8.01 -1.46 2.75
N LYS A 52 8.90 -2.44 2.96
CA LYS A 52 9.00 -3.26 4.16
C LYS A 52 9.19 -2.39 5.40
N GLU A 53 10.23 -1.57 5.43
CA GLU A 53 10.56 -0.71 6.56
C GLU A 53 9.37 0.16 7.00
N ARG A 54 8.68 0.77 6.04
CA ARG A 54 7.52 1.63 6.31
C ARG A 54 6.34 0.87 6.89
N LEU A 55 6.08 -0.36 6.43
CA LEU A 55 4.99 -1.18 6.94
C LEU A 55 5.32 -1.73 8.33
N THR A 56 6.56 -2.19 8.53
CA THR A 56 7.06 -2.62 9.85
C THR A 56 6.90 -1.52 10.87
N GLY A 57 7.51 -0.35 10.64
CA GLY A 57 7.44 0.76 11.60
C GLY A 57 6.01 1.26 11.84
N PHE A 58 5.14 1.20 10.82
CA PHE A 58 3.73 1.53 10.99
C PHE A 58 3.02 0.55 11.94
N LEU A 59 3.17 -0.76 11.72
CA LEU A 59 2.52 -1.79 12.53
C LEU A 59 3.06 -1.79 13.96
N GLU A 60 4.37 -1.66 14.13
CA GLU A 60 4.99 -1.55 15.44
C GLU A 60 4.39 -0.38 16.21
N GLN A 61 4.37 0.81 15.60
CA GLN A 61 3.79 1.98 16.25
C GLN A 61 2.30 1.78 16.56
N TYR A 62 1.54 1.16 15.65
CA TYR A 62 0.10 0.92 15.84
C TYR A 62 -0.18 0.06 17.09
N TRP A 63 0.67 -0.93 17.36
CA TRP A 63 0.52 -1.85 18.49
C TRP A 63 1.21 -1.39 19.78
N GLY A 64 1.72 -0.15 19.81
CA GLY A 64 2.33 0.45 21.00
C GLY A 64 3.85 0.29 21.10
N GLY A 65 4.51 -0.06 19.99
CA GLY A 65 5.97 -0.06 19.84
C GLY A 65 6.53 1.34 19.53
N PRO A 66 7.77 1.40 18.99
CA PRO A 66 8.47 2.66 18.71
C PRO A 66 7.69 3.64 17.82
N THR A 67 7.87 4.94 18.04
CA THR A 67 7.13 6.01 17.34
C THR A 67 7.87 6.61 16.13
N ALA A 68 8.94 5.94 15.68
CA ALA A 68 9.79 6.39 14.57
C ALA A 68 8.98 6.67 13.29
N TYR A 69 8.00 5.81 12.96
CA TYR A 69 7.17 5.99 11.77
C TYR A 69 6.52 7.38 11.69
N SER A 70 5.84 7.82 12.76
CA SER A 70 5.16 9.13 12.74
C SER A 70 6.13 10.30 12.83
N ARG A 71 7.31 10.12 13.44
CA ARG A 71 8.35 11.16 13.44
C ARG A 71 8.91 11.40 12.04
N GLU A 72 9.13 10.33 11.29
CA GLU A 72 9.73 10.39 9.95
C GLU A 72 8.70 10.72 8.86
N ARG A 73 7.46 10.22 9.01
CA ARG A 73 6.42 10.30 7.97
C ARG A 73 5.28 11.22 8.34
N GLY A 74 5.19 11.71 9.57
CA GLY A 74 4.02 12.41 10.08
C GLY A 74 2.80 11.50 10.24
N HIS A 75 1.64 12.12 10.45
CA HIS A 75 0.38 11.40 10.68
C HIS A 75 0.10 10.34 9.59
N PRO A 76 -0.30 9.09 9.94
CA PRO A 76 -0.44 7.99 8.98
C PRO A 76 -1.31 8.29 7.76
N ARG A 77 -2.48 8.93 7.95
CA ARG A 77 -3.44 9.34 6.90
C ARG A 77 -3.58 8.27 5.80
N LEU A 78 -3.77 7.01 6.21
CA LEU A 78 -3.64 5.82 5.35
C LEU A 78 -4.45 5.95 4.05
N ARG A 79 -5.75 6.25 4.14
CA ARG A 79 -6.60 6.39 2.94
C ARG A 79 -6.03 7.39 1.94
N MET A 80 -5.56 8.55 2.40
CA MET A 80 -4.96 9.57 1.52
C MET A 80 -3.68 9.06 0.85
N ARG A 81 -2.86 8.28 1.56
CA ARG A 81 -1.65 7.66 0.98
C ARG A 81 -1.95 6.53 -0.01
N HIS A 82 -3.13 5.91 0.07
CA HIS A 82 -3.57 4.86 -0.84
C HIS A 82 -4.36 5.38 -2.06
N MET A 83 -4.88 6.62 -2.01
CA MET A 83 -5.60 7.24 -3.14
C MET A 83 -4.86 7.28 -4.49
N PRO A 84 -3.53 7.44 -4.55
CA PRO A 84 -2.82 7.41 -5.83
C PRO A 84 -2.85 6.06 -6.54
N PHE A 85 -3.17 4.97 -5.83
CA PHE A 85 -3.19 3.61 -6.35
C PHE A 85 -4.62 3.13 -6.62
N HIS A 86 -4.79 2.31 -7.64
CA HIS A 86 -6.05 1.62 -7.93
C HIS A 86 -6.20 0.40 -7.01
N VAL A 87 -6.92 0.56 -5.90
CA VAL A 87 -7.12 -0.51 -4.90
C VAL A 87 -8.56 -1.00 -4.99
N ASP A 88 -8.75 -2.08 -5.74
CA ASP A 88 -10.04 -2.75 -5.95
C ASP A 88 -10.23 -3.94 -4.98
N PRO A 89 -11.36 -4.66 -5.03
CA PRO A 89 -11.57 -5.83 -4.17
C PRO A 89 -10.57 -6.97 -4.41
N GLU A 90 -10.09 -7.17 -5.64
CA GLU A 90 -9.09 -8.21 -5.94
C GLU A 90 -7.75 -7.86 -5.26
N ALA A 91 -7.32 -6.60 -5.35
CA ALA A 91 -6.16 -6.06 -4.64
C ALA A 91 -6.19 -6.38 -3.16
N ARG A 92 -7.33 -6.08 -2.52
CA ARG A 92 -7.55 -6.30 -1.10
C ARG A 92 -7.44 -7.78 -0.77
N ASP A 93 -8.09 -8.65 -1.54
CA ASP A 93 -8.12 -10.09 -1.25
C ASP A 93 -6.73 -10.72 -1.44
N ARG A 94 -5.98 -10.31 -2.46
CA ARG A 94 -4.58 -10.70 -2.68
C ARG A 94 -3.68 -10.22 -1.54
N TRP A 95 -3.88 -8.98 -1.10
CA TRP A 95 -3.13 -8.42 0.03
C TRP A 95 -3.41 -9.19 1.32
N LEU A 96 -4.69 -9.50 1.59
CA LEU A 96 -5.10 -10.28 2.75
C LEU A 96 -4.55 -11.70 2.70
N LEU A 97 -4.49 -12.32 1.52
CA LEU A 97 -3.88 -13.64 1.34
C LEU A 97 -2.42 -13.66 1.81
N HIS A 98 -1.60 -12.70 1.36
CA HIS A 98 -0.19 -12.63 1.78
C HIS A 98 -0.03 -12.23 3.24
N MET A 99 -0.91 -11.35 3.75
CA MET A 99 -0.91 -11.00 5.17
C MET A 99 -1.29 -12.17 6.05
N ARG A 100 -2.23 -13.01 5.63
CA ARG A 100 -2.62 -14.21 6.37
C ARG A 100 -1.43 -15.15 6.54
N ALA A 101 -0.67 -15.38 5.47
CA ALA A 101 0.57 -16.14 5.54
C ALA A 101 1.60 -15.52 6.51
N GLY A 102 1.71 -14.19 6.53
CA GLY A 102 2.55 -13.46 7.48
C GLY A 102 2.12 -13.64 8.94
N VAL A 103 0.82 -13.56 9.21
CA VAL A 103 0.26 -13.78 10.57
C VAL A 103 0.40 -15.25 11.00
N ASP A 104 0.16 -16.21 10.09
CA ASP A 104 0.32 -17.64 10.37
C ASP A 104 1.76 -17.98 10.74
N ALA A 105 2.73 -17.37 10.05
CA ALA A 105 4.15 -17.50 10.35
C ALA A 105 4.53 -16.94 11.74
N LEU A 106 3.64 -16.18 12.38
CA LEU A 106 3.89 -15.72 13.75
C LEU A 106 3.62 -16.78 14.80
N ALA A 107 2.72 -17.74 14.54
CA ALA A 107 2.27 -18.75 15.49
C ALA A 107 1.82 -18.13 16.84
N LEU A 108 1.07 -17.03 16.77
CA LEU A 108 0.60 -16.32 17.95
C LEU A 108 -0.43 -17.14 18.73
N PRO A 109 -0.58 -16.90 20.05
CA PRO A 109 -1.74 -17.36 20.80
C PRO A 109 -3.05 -16.93 20.13
N PRO A 110 -4.11 -17.76 20.12
CA PRO A 110 -5.32 -17.53 19.31
C PRO A 110 -5.97 -16.16 19.50
N LEU A 111 -5.99 -15.62 20.73
CA LEU A 111 -6.58 -14.31 21.00
C LEU A 111 -5.76 -13.16 20.39
N LEU A 112 -4.42 -13.24 20.46
CA LEU A 112 -3.53 -12.23 19.87
C LEU A 112 -3.57 -12.31 18.35
N GLU A 113 -3.59 -13.52 17.80
CA GLU A 113 -3.74 -13.76 16.36
C GLU A 113 -5.05 -13.16 15.84
N ALA A 114 -6.18 -13.48 16.48
CA ALA A 114 -7.49 -12.95 16.10
C ALA A 114 -7.53 -11.42 16.18
N THR A 115 -6.92 -10.84 17.22
CA THR A 115 -6.86 -9.37 17.40
C THR A 115 -6.06 -8.70 16.28
N LEU A 116 -4.90 -9.25 15.92
CA LEU A 116 -4.07 -8.75 14.83
C LEU A 116 -4.80 -8.88 13.49
N TRP A 117 -5.37 -10.06 13.22
CA TRP A 117 -6.06 -10.36 11.97
C TRP A 117 -7.27 -9.45 11.74
N ASP A 118 -8.12 -9.30 12.76
CA ASP A 118 -9.32 -8.46 12.73
C ASP A 118 -9.00 -6.98 12.44
N TYR A 119 -7.87 -6.48 12.94
CA TYR A 119 -7.36 -5.16 12.55
C TYR A 119 -6.95 -5.10 11.07
N LEU A 120 -6.13 -6.05 10.60
CA LEU A 120 -5.61 -6.08 9.23
C LEU A 120 -6.74 -6.19 8.21
N GLU A 121 -7.74 -7.03 8.45
CA GLU A 121 -8.93 -7.16 7.61
C GLU A 121 -9.67 -5.83 7.48
N ARG A 122 -10.03 -5.20 8.60
CA ARG A 122 -10.70 -3.89 8.58
C ARG A 122 -9.87 -2.83 7.86
N ALA A 123 -8.56 -2.79 8.12
CA ALA A 123 -7.67 -1.84 7.48
C ALA A 123 -7.65 -2.03 5.95
N ALA A 124 -7.53 -3.27 5.48
CA ALA A 124 -7.55 -3.59 4.06
C ALA A 124 -8.89 -3.20 3.40
N HIS A 125 -10.01 -3.53 4.04
CA HIS A 125 -11.34 -3.11 3.57
C HIS A 125 -11.47 -1.58 3.46
N ALA A 126 -10.91 -0.83 4.40
CA ALA A 126 -10.96 0.63 4.40
C ALA A 126 -10.09 1.28 3.31
N MET A 127 -9.12 0.55 2.73
CA MET A 127 -8.23 1.06 1.69
C MET A 127 -8.80 0.91 0.28
N VAL A 128 -9.81 0.06 0.07
CA VAL A 128 -10.51 -0.06 -1.21
C VAL A 128 -11.05 1.31 -1.63
N ASN A 129 -10.68 1.76 -2.83
CA ASN A 129 -10.98 3.10 -3.32
C ASN A 129 -11.65 3.10 -4.70
N THR A 130 -11.84 1.94 -5.31
CA THR A 130 -12.47 1.74 -6.61
C THR A 130 -13.09 0.34 -6.69
N PHE A 131 -14.05 0.16 -7.59
CA PHE A 131 -14.67 -1.13 -7.91
C PHE A 131 -14.50 -1.50 -9.39
N GLU A 132 -13.78 -0.68 -10.16
CA GLU A 132 -13.52 -0.96 -11.56
C GLU A 132 -12.47 -2.07 -11.68
N PRO A 133 -12.74 -3.17 -12.41
CA PRO A 133 -11.77 -4.22 -12.66
C PRO A 133 -10.81 -3.73 -13.75
N ARG A 134 -9.80 -2.96 -13.34
CA ARG A 134 -8.63 -2.62 -14.16
C ARG A 134 -7.41 -2.90 -13.31
N GLY A 135 -6.39 -3.49 -13.93
CA GLY A 135 -5.16 -3.88 -13.25
C GLY A 135 -4.68 -2.81 -12.28
N ILE A 136 -4.24 -3.27 -11.12
CA ILE A 136 -3.82 -2.44 -10.01
C ILE A 136 -2.56 -1.65 -10.40
N GLY A 137 -2.58 -0.34 -10.14
CA GLY A 137 -1.41 0.50 -10.35
C GLY A 137 -1.69 1.97 -10.03
N PRO A 138 -0.66 2.84 -10.09
CA PRO A 138 -0.88 4.27 -10.01
C PRO A 138 -1.88 4.70 -11.09
N GLN A 139 -2.79 5.61 -10.74
CA GLN A 139 -3.71 6.17 -11.71
C GLN A 139 -2.90 6.84 -12.83
N SER A 140 -2.90 6.24 -14.01
CA SER A 140 -2.30 6.85 -15.19
C SER A 140 -3.10 8.12 -15.47
N GLY A 141 -2.50 9.29 -15.24
CA GLY A 141 -3.19 10.58 -15.36
C GLY A 141 -3.90 10.69 -16.71
N GLY A 142 -5.22 10.95 -16.66
CA GLY A 142 -6.10 10.98 -17.82
C GLY A 142 -5.53 11.79 -18.99
N ARG A 143 -5.09 11.07 -20.03
CA ARG A 143 -4.83 11.59 -21.37
C ARG A 143 -5.07 10.48 -22.39
N ASP A 144 -6.30 9.97 -22.48
CA ASP A 144 -6.67 9.10 -23.61
C ASP A 144 -8.06 9.37 -24.23
N ASP A 145 -8.84 10.34 -23.73
CA ASP A 145 -10.18 10.64 -24.29
C ASP A 145 -10.27 11.95 -25.11
N ALA A 146 -9.14 12.58 -25.45
CA ALA A 146 -9.12 13.85 -26.22
C ALA A 146 -8.47 13.74 -27.61
N ALA A 147 -8.17 12.52 -28.11
CA ALA A 147 -7.49 12.33 -29.40
C ALA A 147 -8.37 11.71 -30.50
N ALA A 148 -9.70 11.77 -30.37
CA ALA A 148 -10.64 11.26 -31.39
C ALA A 148 -11.46 12.36 -32.11
N ALA A 149 -11.03 13.63 -32.07
CA ALA A 149 -11.73 14.70 -32.79
C ALA A 149 -10.77 15.76 -33.37
N ALA A 150 -9.96 15.38 -34.36
CA ALA A 150 -9.44 16.33 -35.35
C ALA A 150 -8.92 15.58 -36.59
N SER A 151 -9.82 15.27 -37.51
CA SER A 151 -9.46 15.06 -38.91
C SER A 151 -10.40 15.89 -39.77
N LEU A 152 -9.95 17.08 -40.13
CA LEU A 152 -10.48 17.84 -41.26
C LEU A 152 -9.30 18.25 -42.14
N PRO A 153 -9.37 18.06 -43.46
CA PRO A 153 -8.25 18.34 -44.35
C PRO A 153 -8.09 19.85 -44.57
N LEU A 154 -6.85 20.34 -44.48
CA LEU A 154 -6.48 21.66 -44.96
C LEU A 154 -6.62 21.70 -46.49
N THR A 155 -7.70 22.32 -46.98
CA THR A 155 -7.75 22.78 -48.37
C THR A 155 -7.01 24.11 -48.45
N ILE A 156 -5.82 24.10 -49.07
CA ILE A 156 -5.10 25.30 -49.46
C ILE A 156 -5.90 26.01 -50.57
N ARG A 157 -6.48 27.18 -50.25
CA ARG A 157 -7.00 28.11 -51.27
C ARG A 157 -5.88 29.07 -51.67
N ARG A 158 -5.41 28.91 -52.91
CA ARG A 158 -4.55 29.88 -53.61
C ARG A 158 -5.37 31.13 -53.94
N ALA A 159 -4.89 32.31 -53.57
CA ALA A 159 -5.40 33.59 -54.06
C ALA A 159 -4.56 34.07 -55.27
N PRO A 160 -5.16 34.81 -56.22
CA PRO A 160 -4.53 35.17 -57.49
C PRO A 160 -3.64 36.42 -57.38
N ASP A 161 -2.58 36.45 -58.18
CA ASP A 161 -1.80 37.65 -58.51
C ASP A 161 -2.62 38.62 -59.36
N ALA A 162 -2.48 39.92 -59.10
CA ALA A 162 -2.78 41.01 -60.02
C ALA A 162 -2.21 42.35 -59.50
N PRO A 163 -2.03 43.35 -60.37
CA PRO A 163 -1.13 43.41 -61.53
C PRO A 163 0.13 44.28 -61.27
#